data_AF-A0A535TPR9-F1
#
_entry.id   AF-A0A535TPR9-F1
#
_cell.length_a   1.000
_cell.length_b   1.000
_cell.length_c   1.000
_cell.angle_alpha   90.00
_cell.angle_beta   90.00
_cell.angle_gamma   90.00
#
_symmetry.space_group_name_H-M   'P 1'
#
loop_
_entity.id
_entity.type
_entity.pdbx_description
1 polymer ?
#
loop_
_entity_poly.entity_id
_entity_poly.type
_entity_poly.pdbx_seq_one_letter_code
_entity_poly.pdbx_strand_id
1 'polypeptide(L)'
;MGQGLDLRLRSTPVATIRVLVVDDHVVFSDALATILRTEPEIEVVGKGGTVQEAINSARALQPDVVLLDVHMPDGSGIEAVAAIKK
;
A
#
# COMPACT_ATOMS: atom_id res chain seq x y z
N MET A 1 -35.47 27.70 -24.74
CA MET A 1 -35.32 27.45 -23.30
C MET A 1 -35.36 25.95 -23.07
N GLY A 2 -34.29 25.42 -22.46
CA GLY A 2 -34.21 24.07 -21.86
C GLY A 2 -33.95 22.90 -22.81
N GLN A 3 -33.07 21.94 -22.55
CA GLN A 3 -32.07 21.75 -21.49
C GLN A 3 -30.97 20.89 -22.09
N GLY A 4 -29.71 21.31 -21.97
CA GLY A 4 -28.57 20.45 -22.26
C GLY A 4 -28.52 19.36 -21.19
N LEU A 5 -28.64 18.11 -21.61
CA LEU A 5 -28.42 16.95 -20.74
C LEU A 5 -26.94 16.94 -20.33
N ASP A 6 -26.65 17.54 -19.18
CA ASP A 6 -25.38 17.41 -18.47
C ASP A 6 -25.28 15.97 -17.94
N LEU A 7 -24.83 15.04 -18.79
CA LEU A 7 -24.37 13.71 -18.37
C LEU A 7 -23.06 13.91 -17.57
N ARG A 8 -23.20 14.40 -16.33
CA ARG A 8 -22.14 14.23 -15.33
C ARG A 8 -22.03 12.74 -15.08
N LEU A 9 -21.06 12.11 -15.74
CA LEU A 9 -20.51 10.84 -15.31
C LEU A 9 -20.16 11.03 -13.83
N ARG A 10 -20.96 10.45 -12.95
CA ARG A 10 -20.63 10.39 -11.54
C ARG A 10 -19.45 9.44 -11.45
N SER A 11 -18.24 9.98 -11.48
CA SER A 11 -17.07 9.24 -11.01
C SER A 11 -17.35 8.95 -9.54
N THR A 12 -17.78 7.74 -9.22
CA THR A 12 -17.71 7.23 -7.86
C THR A 12 -16.29 7.48 -7.38
N PRO A 13 -16.07 8.18 -6.24
CA PRO A 13 -14.74 8.29 -5.69
C PRO A 13 -14.22 6.87 -5.48
N VAL A 14 -13.20 6.49 -6.25
CA VAL A 14 -12.48 5.25 -5.97
C VAL A 14 -11.85 5.47 -4.61
N ALA A 15 -12.17 4.61 -3.64
CA ALA A 15 -11.54 4.70 -2.33
C ALA A 15 -10.02 4.57 -2.54
N THR A 16 -9.25 5.48 -1.93
CA THR A 16 -7.79 5.50 -2.04
C THR A 16 -7.22 4.15 -1.59
N ILE A 17 -6.42 3.52 -2.45
CA ILE A 17 -5.77 2.24 -2.19
C ILE A 17 -4.64 2.48 -1.20
N ARG A 18 -4.74 1.86 -0.03
CA ARG A 18 -3.78 1.99 1.07
C ARG A 18 -2.69 0.94 0.93
N VAL A 19 -1.46 1.38 0.69
CA VAL A 19 -0.30 0.51 0.45
C VAL A 19 0.68 0.58 1.61
N LEU A 20 1.05 -0.57 2.14
CA LEU A 20 2.19 -0.74 3.05
C LEU A 20 3.38 -1.27 2.25
N VAL A 21 4.55 -0.63 2.37
CA VAL A 21 5.80 -1.05 1.69
C VAL A 21 6.79 -1.59 2.71
N VAL A 22 7.24 -2.83 2.57
CA VAL A 22 8.20 -3.47 3.48
C VAL A 22 9.35 -4.05 2.69
N ASP A 23 10.54 -3.50 2.89
CA ASP A 23 11.78 -3.89 2.20
C ASP A 23 12.96 -3.38 3.03
N ASP A 24 13.98 -4.22 3.27
CA ASP A 24 15.15 -3.87 4.08
C ASP A 24 16.11 -2.91 3.36
N HIS A 25 15.96 -2.74 2.04
CA HIS A 25 16.69 -1.77 1.24
C HIS A 25 15.99 -0.39 1.28
N VAL A 26 16.40 0.44 2.24
CA VAL A 26 15.83 1.78 2.48
C VAL A 26 15.73 2.63 1.21
N VAL A 27 16.80 2.67 0.39
CA VAL A 27 16.82 3.47 -0.85
C VAL A 27 15.77 3.00 -1.85
N PHE A 28 15.58 1.68 -1.99
CA PHE A 28 14.60 1.13 -2.91
C PHE A 28 13.17 1.38 -2.40
N SER A 29 12.90 1.13 -1.12
CA SER A 29 11.58 1.39 -0.53
C SER A 29 11.19 2.87 -0.57
N ASP A 30 12.13 3.80 -0.41
CA ASP A 30 11.89 5.25 -0.57
C ASP A 30 11.57 5.61 -2.02
N ALA A 31 12.31 5.08 -2.98
CA ALA A 31 12.05 5.30 -4.41
C ALA A 31 10.68 4.75 -4.81
N LEU A 32 10.35 3.53 -4.40
CA LEU A 32 9.06 2.90 -4.66
C LEU A 32 7.91 3.69 -4.03
N ALA A 33 8.03 4.09 -2.77
CA ALA A 33 7.03 4.92 -2.10
C ALA A 33 6.85 6.28 -2.79
N THR A 34 7.93 6.87 -3.31
CA THR A 34 7.87 8.14 -4.05
C THR A 34 7.08 7.98 -5.34
N ILE A 35 7.33 6.91 -6.10
CA ILE A 35 6.59 6.59 -7.34
C ILE A 35 5.12 6.31 -7.02
N LEU A 36 4.82 5.51 -6.00
CA LEU A 36 3.43 5.22 -5.62
C LEU A 36 2.65 6.47 -5.22
N ARG A 37 3.30 7.43 -4.54
CA ARG A 37 2.68 8.71 -4.16
C ARG A 37 2.39 9.65 -5.34
N THR A 38 2.89 9.37 -6.55
CA THR A 38 2.50 10.16 -7.73
C THR A 38 1.12 9.78 -8.25
N GLU A 39 0.60 8.60 -7.89
CA GLU A 39 -0.73 8.15 -8.27
C GLU A 39 -1.78 8.70 -7.28
N PRO A 40 -2.76 9.49 -7.74
CA PRO A 40 -3.73 10.15 -6.86
C PRO A 40 -4.69 9.18 -6.15
N GLU A 41 -4.76 7.94 -6.64
CA GLU A 41 -5.60 6.87 -6.08
C GLU A 41 -4.83 5.98 -5.08
N ILE A 42 -3.55 6.27 -4.79
CA ILE A 42 -2.70 5.48 -3.90
C ILE A 42 -2.24 6.30 -2.69
N GLU A 43 -2.37 5.73 -1.50
CA GLU A 43 -1.81 6.24 -0.26
C GLU A 43 -0.80 5.26 0.32
N VAL A 44 0.47 5.66 0.44
CA VAL A 44 1.47 4.87 1.17
C VAL A 44 1.30 5.12 2.67
N VAL A 45 0.64 4.18 3.35
CA VAL A 45 0.24 4.30 4.77
C VAL A 45 1.35 3.96 5.76
N GLY A 46 2.42 3.30 5.31
CA GLY A 46 3.53 2.93 6.16
C GLY A 46 4.71 2.34 5.40
N LYS A 47 5.83 2.21 6.11
CA LYS A 47 7.05 1.55 5.65
C LYS A 47 7.61 0.64 6.74
N GLY A 48 8.39 -0.38 6.36
CA GLY A 48 9.18 -1.22 7.28
C GLY A 48 10.32 -1.90 6.54
N GLY A 49 11.21 -2.57 7.28
CA GLY A 49 12.34 -3.33 6.72
C GLY A 49 12.54 -4.70 7.37
N THR A 50 11.55 -5.18 8.15
CA THR A 50 11.60 -6.46 8.85
C THR A 50 10.24 -7.19 8.78
N VAL A 51 10.25 -8.51 8.89
CA VAL A 51 9.04 -9.35 9.02
C VAL A 51 8.20 -8.89 10.20
N GLN A 52 8.83 -8.60 11.34
CA GLN A 52 8.14 -8.17 12.54
C GLN A 52 7.42 -6.82 12.35
N GLU A 53 8.07 -5.85 11.67
CA GLU A 53 7.45 -4.58 11.31
C GLU A 53 6.32 -4.76 10.29
N ALA A 54 6.46 -5.68 9.33
CA ALA A 54 5.41 -6.00 8.36
C ALA A 54 4.12 -6.45 9.07
N ILE A 55 4.25 -7.41 9.99
CA ILE A 55 3.12 -7.98 10.73
C ILE A 55 2.47 -6.91 11.62
N ASN A 56 3.27 -6.16 12.38
CA ASN A 56 2.77 -5.13 13.29
C ASN A 56 2.08 -4.01 12.53
N SER A 57 2.69 -3.53 11.45
CA SER A 57 2.17 -2.44 10.63
C SER A 57 0.92 -2.86 9.87
N ALA A 58 0.88 -4.07 9.29
CA ALA A 58 -0.31 -4.57 8.60
C ALA A 58 -1.51 -4.66 9.56
N ARG A 59 -1.30 -5.13 10.79
CA ARG A 59 -2.35 -5.19 11.82
C ARG A 59 -2.83 -3.81 12.25
N ALA A 60 -1.91 -2.88 12.47
CA ALA A 60 -2.23 -1.53 12.93
C ALA A 60 -2.87 -0.66 11.84
N LEU A 61 -2.33 -0.74 10.62
CA LEU A 61 -2.68 0.15 9.51
C LEU A 61 -3.78 -0.41 8.61
N GLN A 62 -4.10 -1.71 8.70
CA GLN A 62 -5.11 -2.38 7.85
C GLN A 62 -5.01 -1.94 6.37
N PRO A 63 -3.84 -2.10 5.71
CA PRO A 63 -3.66 -1.71 4.32
C PRO A 63 -4.47 -2.61 3.37
N ASP A 64 -4.81 -2.08 2.19
CA ASP A 64 -5.45 -2.86 1.12
C ASP A 64 -4.42 -3.75 0.40
N VAL A 65 -3.18 -3.25 0.28
CA VAL A 65 -2.06 -3.95 -0.37
C VAL A 65 -0.82 -3.86 0.50
N VAL A 66 -0.11 -4.98 0.64
CA VAL A 66 1.23 -5.03 1.23
C VAL A 66 2.22 -5.41 0.12
N LEU A 67 3.14 -4.50 -0.17
CA LEU A 67 4.33 -4.79 -0.96
C LEU A 67 5.42 -5.26 0.01
N LEU A 68 5.90 -6.49 -0.17
CA LEU A 68 6.69 -7.19 0.83
C LEU A 68 7.88 -7.86 0.16
N ASP A 69 9.09 -7.51 0.59
CA ASP A 69 10.28 -8.21 0.17
C ASP A 69 10.33 -9.64 0.74
N VAL A 70 10.98 -10.54 0.00
CA VAL A 70 11.06 -11.96 0.37
C VAL A 70 12.14 -12.22 1.40
N HIS A 71 13.24 -11.48 1.39
CA HIS A 71 14.44 -11.74 2.18
C HIS A 71 14.76 -10.57 3.11
N MET A 72 14.22 -10.61 4.32
CA MET A 72 14.47 -9.59 5.34
C MET A 72 15.40 -10.13 6.45
N PRO A 73 16.07 -9.24 7.21
CA PRO A 73 17.07 -9.65 8.20
C PRO A 73 16.54 -10.54 9.33
N ASP A 74 15.24 -10.54 9.60
CA ASP A 74 14.58 -11.33 10.65
C ASP A 74 13.73 -12.50 10.13
N GLY A 75 13.74 -12.77 8.83
CA GLY A 75 13.07 -13.95 8.26
C GLY A 75 12.58 -13.75 6.83
N SER A 76 11.68 -14.64 6.41
CA SER A 76 11.10 -14.56 5.06
C SER A 76 9.79 -13.77 5.04
N GLY A 77 9.66 -12.85 4.08
CA GLY A 77 8.37 -12.19 3.82
C GLY A 77 7.26 -13.18 3.45
N ILE A 78 7.60 -14.33 2.86
CA ILE A 78 6.62 -15.38 2.54
C ILE A 78 5.98 -15.94 3.82
N GLU A 79 6.77 -16.11 4.89
CA GLU A 79 6.27 -16.57 6.18
C GLU A 79 5.38 -15.50 6.83
N ALA A 80 5.70 -14.22 6.64
CA ALA A 80 4.89 -13.10 7.13
C ALA A 80 3.48 -13.08 6.52
N VAL A 81 3.31 -13.54 5.28
CA VAL A 81 1.99 -13.60 4.61
C VAL A 81 0.98 -14.38 5.44
N ALA A 82 1.38 -15.51 6.04
CA ALA A 82 0.49 -16.32 6.87
C ALA A 82 0.04 -15.59 8.15
N ALA A 83 0.87 -14.70 8.69
CA ALA A 83 0.57 -13.91 9.89
C ALA A 83 -0.22 -12.62 9.60
N ILE A 84 -0.19 -12.15 8.34
CA ILE A 84 -0.90 -10.95 7.85
C ILE A 84 -2.29 -11.32 7.32
N LYS A 85 -2.39 -12.43 6.59
CA LYS A 85 -3.64 -12.90 6.00
C LYS A 85 -4.62 -13.33 7.09
N LYS A 86 -5.85 -12.81 7.05
CA LYS A 86 -6.99 -13.32 7.82
C LYS A 86 -7.62 -14.52 7.12
#